data_AF-A0A2P4YCH4-F1
#
_entry.id   AF-A0A2P4YCH4-F1
#
_cell.length_a   1.000
_cell.length_b   1.000
_cell.length_c   1.000
_cell.angle_alpha   90.00
_cell.angle_beta   90.00
_cell.angle_gamma   90.00
#
_symmetry.space_group_name_H-M   'P 1'
#
loop_
_entity.id
_entity.type
_entity.pdbx_description
1 polymer ?
#
loop_
_entity_poly.entity_id
_entity_poly.type
_entity_poly.pdbx_seq_one_letter_code
_entity_poly.pdbx_strand_id
1 'polypeptide(L)'
;PSTDSIQFMKNVKYPPDEELEKTSREAFMEMMEYQVSGEAATYMGWQTKRESKSMYMHTFSEKGFVGEDMARVFNETWAMFHDEAKQELLHRRRSKFCILKKLNDNMYLTRNIHQFIGESFPRHAMTLVCRISIDKDTFAIISKSVVPPTNDAQHLVWTDECYMWKFVRRVDAQGGFDISIRGKYGSTSAVAGNRLPMLESYFQLVDWESLVIRPMFDFAAT
;
A
#
# COMPACT_ATOMS: atom_id res chain seq x y z
N PRO A 1 15.45 8.06 -27.59
CA PRO A 1 15.45 6.61 -27.30
C PRO A 1 14.10 6.20 -26.68
N SER A 2 13.16 5.81 -27.54
CA SER A 2 11.72 5.68 -27.26
C SER A 2 11.22 4.24 -27.36
N THR A 3 12.04 3.29 -26.92
CA THR A 3 11.71 1.90 -26.59
C THR A 3 12.35 1.60 -25.24
N ASP A 4 11.66 0.84 -24.39
CA ASP A 4 12.13 0.18 -23.15
C ASP A 4 11.87 0.81 -21.77
N SER A 5 10.97 1.80 -21.64
CA SER A 5 10.63 2.32 -20.30
C SER A 5 9.88 1.28 -19.43
N ILE A 6 9.00 0.46 -20.02
CA ILE A 6 8.28 -0.66 -19.40
C ILE A 6 9.09 -1.97 -19.48
N GLN A 7 9.90 -2.17 -20.52
CA GLN A 7 10.79 -3.33 -20.61
C GLN A 7 11.84 -3.29 -19.49
N PHE A 8 12.37 -2.12 -19.16
CA PHE A 8 13.15 -1.90 -17.94
C PHE A 8 12.38 -2.29 -16.68
N MET A 9 11.07 -2.01 -16.61
CA MET A 9 10.21 -2.40 -15.48
C MET A 9 10.05 -3.92 -15.38
N LYS A 10 9.96 -4.63 -16.49
CA LYS A 10 9.74 -6.09 -16.53
C LYS A 10 11.04 -6.90 -16.41
N ASN A 11 12.19 -6.33 -16.75
CA ASN A 11 13.48 -7.03 -16.73
C ASN A 11 14.14 -7.15 -15.35
N VAL A 12 13.43 -6.85 -14.26
CA VAL A 12 13.96 -7.03 -12.90
C VAL A 12 13.76 -8.47 -12.45
N LYS A 13 14.77 -9.04 -11.82
CA LYS A 13 14.64 -10.34 -11.15
C LYS A 13 13.81 -10.18 -9.88
N TYR A 14 13.01 -11.18 -9.57
CA TYR A 14 12.24 -11.25 -8.34
C TYR A 14 12.41 -12.64 -7.69
N PRO A 15 12.16 -12.75 -6.38
CA PRO A 15 12.22 -14.02 -5.68
C PRO A 15 11.31 -15.11 -6.27
N PRO A 16 11.64 -16.40 -6.08
CA PRO A 16 10.78 -17.50 -6.50
C PRO A 16 9.46 -17.53 -5.72
N ASP A 17 8.46 -18.24 -6.25
CA ASP A 17 7.10 -18.25 -5.69
C ASP A 17 7.04 -18.72 -4.24
N GLU A 18 7.83 -19.72 -3.86
CA GLU A 18 7.91 -20.21 -2.48
C GLU A 18 8.36 -19.11 -1.50
N GLU A 19 9.32 -18.28 -1.91
CA GLU A 19 9.83 -17.17 -1.10
C GLU A 19 8.82 -16.02 -1.04
N LEU A 20 8.12 -15.73 -2.14
CA LEU A 20 7.04 -14.74 -2.16
C LEU A 20 5.86 -15.17 -1.28
N GLU A 21 5.46 -16.44 -1.35
CA GLU A 21 4.42 -16.98 -0.48
C GLU A 21 4.83 -16.93 0.99
N LYS A 22 6.07 -17.30 1.32
CA LYS A 22 6.62 -17.16 2.67
C LYS A 22 6.58 -15.71 3.14
N THR A 23 7.03 -14.78 2.30
CA THR A 23 6.99 -13.34 2.57
C THR A 23 5.58 -12.86 2.89
N SER A 24 4.58 -13.34 2.14
CA SER A 24 3.18 -12.97 2.39
C SER A 24 2.66 -13.44 3.75
N ARG A 25 3.03 -14.65 4.18
CA ARG A 25 2.65 -15.21 5.49
C ARG A 25 3.32 -14.46 6.62
N GLU A 26 4.60 -14.17 6.50
CA GLU A 26 5.36 -13.41 7.50
C GLU A 26 4.82 -11.99 7.63
N ALA A 27 4.53 -11.32 6.51
CA ALA A 27 3.91 -10.00 6.50
C ALA A 27 2.53 -10.00 7.17
N PHE A 28 1.70 -11.03 6.94
CA PHE A 28 0.41 -11.16 7.63
C PHE A 28 0.56 -11.30 9.13
N MET A 29 1.43 -12.20 9.60
CA MET A 29 1.68 -12.38 11.03
C MET A 29 2.22 -11.10 11.67
N GLU A 30 3.20 -10.45 11.04
CA GLU A 30 3.76 -9.17 11.50
C GLU A 30 2.66 -8.11 11.62
N MET A 31 1.83 -7.97 10.58
CA MET A 31 0.82 -6.92 10.54
C MET A 31 -0.33 -7.18 11.51
N MET A 32 -0.71 -8.43 11.78
CA MET A 32 -1.76 -8.73 12.75
C MET A 32 -1.41 -8.28 14.17
N GLU A 33 -0.14 -8.38 14.55
CA GLU A 33 0.38 -8.00 15.87
C GLU A 33 0.94 -6.57 15.88
N TYR A 34 0.91 -5.86 14.76
CA TYR A 34 1.54 -4.57 14.61
C TYR A 34 0.91 -3.49 15.48
N GLN A 35 1.73 -2.87 16.32
CA GLN A 35 1.34 -1.78 17.20
C GLN A 35 2.13 -0.52 16.87
N VAL A 36 1.45 0.62 16.98
CA VAL A 36 2.03 1.94 16.78
C VAL A 36 1.77 2.76 18.02
N SER A 37 2.85 3.27 18.61
CA SER A 37 2.80 4.08 19.82
C SER A 37 2.39 5.52 19.50
N GLY A 38 2.18 6.31 20.55
CA GLY A 38 1.86 7.74 20.45
C GLY A 38 0.38 8.06 20.59
N GLU A 39 0.11 9.36 20.72
CA GLU A 39 -1.25 9.88 20.85
C GLU A 39 -1.98 9.84 19.51
N ALA A 40 -3.26 9.45 19.55
CA ALA A 40 -4.10 9.47 18.37
C ALA A 40 -4.52 10.91 18.06
N ALA A 41 -4.35 11.32 16.81
CA ALA A 41 -4.91 12.56 16.28
C ALA A 41 -6.11 12.24 15.39
N THR A 42 -7.14 13.07 15.48
CA THR A 42 -8.33 12.96 14.62
C THR A 42 -8.19 13.86 13.40
N TYR A 43 -8.37 13.32 12.20
CA TYR A 43 -8.40 14.10 10.96
C TYR A 43 -9.37 13.46 9.97
N MET A 44 -10.32 14.23 9.42
CA MET A 44 -11.33 13.74 8.47
C MET A 44 -12.07 12.47 8.93
N GLY A 45 -12.31 12.34 10.24
CA GLY A 45 -12.97 11.19 10.85
C GLY A 45 -12.08 9.96 11.06
N TRP A 46 -10.81 10.01 10.64
CA TRP A 46 -9.81 9.00 10.97
C TRP A 46 -9.21 9.26 12.34
N GLN A 47 -9.02 8.21 13.13
CA GLN A 47 -8.17 8.21 14.31
C GLN A 47 -6.80 7.66 13.90
N THR A 48 -5.76 8.49 13.92
CA THR A 48 -4.43 8.13 13.43
C THR A 48 -3.36 8.27 14.52
N LYS A 49 -2.59 7.21 14.73
CA LYS A 49 -1.33 7.20 15.50
C LYS A 49 -0.14 7.12 14.55
N ARG A 50 0.94 7.81 14.88
CA ARG A 50 2.19 7.81 14.10
C ARG A 50 3.39 7.84 15.02
N GLU A 51 4.41 7.08 14.64
CA GLU A 51 5.69 7.03 15.34
C GLU A 51 6.81 6.97 14.30
N SER A 52 7.87 7.77 14.48
CA SER A 52 9.08 7.65 13.66
C SER A 52 10.16 6.94 14.45
N LYS A 53 10.58 5.76 13.99
CA LYS A 53 11.58 4.93 14.67
C LYS A 53 12.48 4.23 13.66
N SER A 54 13.78 4.21 13.94
CA SER A 54 14.78 3.42 13.19
C SER A 54 14.65 3.49 11.66
N MET A 55 14.49 4.70 11.10
CA MET A 55 14.33 4.97 9.65
C MET A 55 12.97 4.63 9.02
N TYR A 56 11.98 4.27 9.83
CA TYR A 56 10.62 4.02 9.39
C TYR A 56 9.63 5.04 9.96
N MET A 57 8.60 5.35 9.18
CA MET A 57 7.35 5.90 9.68
C MET A 57 6.40 4.75 9.95
N HIS A 58 5.99 4.61 11.19
CA HIS A 58 4.98 3.66 11.64
C HIS A 58 3.65 4.38 11.73
N THR A 59 2.59 3.75 11.23
CA THR A 59 1.27 4.36 11.20
C THR A 59 0.19 3.35 11.53
N PHE A 60 -0.80 3.80 12.28
CA PHE A 60 -2.06 3.11 12.49
C PHE A 60 -3.18 4.12 12.29
N SER A 61 -4.14 3.83 11.42
CA SER A 61 -5.34 4.65 11.22
C SER A 61 -6.58 3.79 11.25
N GLU A 62 -7.65 4.26 11.86
CA GLU A 62 -8.93 3.56 11.87
C GLU A 62 -10.12 4.50 11.65
N LYS A 63 -11.16 3.96 11.04
CA LYS A 63 -12.42 4.65 10.76
C LYS A 63 -13.56 3.65 10.57
N GLY A 64 -14.77 4.06 10.95
CA GLY A 64 -15.99 3.31 10.72
C GLY A 64 -16.81 3.90 9.58
N PHE A 65 -17.37 3.04 8.72
CA PHE A 65 -18.21 3.40 7.59
C PHE A 65 -19.58 2.74 7.74
N VAL A 66 -20.54 3.48 8.29
CA VAL A 66 -21.90 3.01 8.54
C VAL A 66 -22.70 2.93 7.24
N GLY A 67 -23.42 1.82 7.03
CA GLY A 67 -24.28 1.61 5.86
C GLY A 67 -23.55 1.37 4.53
N GLU A 68 -22.22 1.40 4.50
CA GLU A 68 -21.44 1.15 3.29
C GLU A 68 -21.28 -0.35 3.01
N ASP A 69 -21.28 -0.73 1.72
CA ASP A 69 -21.06 -2.12 1.32
C ASP A 69 -19.57 -2.48 1.41
N MET A 70 -19.21 -3.23 2.46
CA MET A 70 -17.86 -3.73 2.68
C MET A 70 -17.33 -4.57 1.51
N ALA A 71 -18.17 -5.40 0.88
CA ALA A 71 -17.71 -6.29 -0.19
C ALA A 71 -17.31 -5.48 -1.43
N ARG A 72 -18.11 -4.47 -1.79
CA ARG A 72 -17.78 -3.50 -2.83
C ARG A 72 -16.47 -2.78 -2.49
N VAL A 73 -16.37 -2.18 -1.31
CA VAL A 73 -15.18 -1.41 -0.89
C VAL A 73 -13.92 -2.27 -0.87
N PHE A 74 -14.01 -3.50 -0.37
CA PHE A 74 -12.89 -4.44 -0.35
C PHE A 74 -12.41 -4.79 -1.77
N ASN A 75 -13.33 -5.10 -2.68
CA ASN A 75 -13.00 -5.42 -4.07
C ASN A 75 -12.45 -4.21 -4.83
N GLU A 76 -12.99 -3.02 -4.60
CA GLU A 76 -12.47 -1.77 -5.14
C GLU A 76 -11.05 -1.48 -4.61
N THR A 77 -10.82 -1.69 -3.31
CA THR A 77 -9.49 -1.56 -2.70
C THR A 77 -8.50 -2.55 -3.31
N TRP A 78 -8.92 -3.82 -3.48
CA TRP A 78 -8.10 -4.84 -4.12
C TRP A 78 -7.72 -4.46 -5.55
N ALA A 79 -8.68 -3.97 -6.31
CA ALA A 79 -8.46 -3.55 -7.69
C ALA A 79 -7.41 -2.44 -7.79
N MET A 80 -7.38 -1.46 -6.89
CA MET A 80 -6.36 -0.40 -7.02
C MET A 80 -4.94 -0.92 -6.88
N PHE A 81 -4.69 -2.11 -6.33
CA PHE A 81 -3.33 -2.61 -6.22
C PHE A 81 -2.79 -3.19 -7.54
N HIS A 82 -3.66 -3.65 -8.43
CA HIS A 82 -3.26 -4.34 -9.67
C HIS A 82 -3.82 -3.71 -10.95
N ASP A 83 -4.80 -2.80 -10.86
CA ASP A 83 -5.35 -2.06 -12.00
C ASP A 83 -4.50 -0.81 -12.29
N GLU A 84 -3.99 -0.70 -13.51
CA GLU A 84 -3.10 0.38 -13.92
C GLU A 84 -3.76 1.76 -13.86
N ALA A 85 -5.00 1.88 -14.36
CA ALA A 85 -5.72 3.16 -14.36
C ALA A 85 -6.04 3.62 -12.94
N LYS A 86 -6.42 2.71 -12.05
CA LYS A 86 -6.63 3.05 -10.63
C LYS A 86 -5.34 3.41 -9.91
N GLN A 87 -4.22 2.79 -10.27
CA GLN A 87 -2.91 3.14 -9.70
C GLN A 87 -2.44 4.53 -10.13
N GLU A 88 -2.73 4.95 -11.36
CA GLU A 88 -2.46 6.31 -11.84
C GLU A 88 -3.30 7.35 -11.09
N LEU A 89 -4.56 7.04 -10.77
CA LEU A 89 -5.42 7.92 -9.98
C LEU A 89 -4.94 8.03 -8.52
N LEU A 90 -4.60 6.91 -7.89
CA LEU A 90 -4.15 6.87 -6.49
C LEU A 90 -2.80 7.57 -6.30
N HIS A 91 -1.94 7.54 -7.31
CA HIS A 91 -0.63 8.17 -7.28
C HIS A 91 -0.43 8.97 -8.55
N ARG A 92 -1.03 10.16 -8.63
CA ARG A 92 -0.89 11.06 -9.81
C ARG A 92 0.56 11.38 -10.18
N ARG A 93 1.51 11.20 -9.26
CA ARG A 93 2.96 11.39 -9.45
C ARG A 93 3.73 10.09 -9.69
N ARG A 94 3.04 8.96 -9.74
CA ARG A 94 3.62 7.69 -10.15
C ARG A 94 3.95 7.77 -11.62
N SER A 95 5.23 7.62 -11.90
CA SER A 95 5.75 7.72 -13.26
C SER A 95 5.53 6.44 -14.07
N LYS A 96 5.48 5.27 -13.41
CA LYS A 96 5.29 3.95 -14.04
C LYS A 96 4.68 2.93 -13.07
N PHE A 97 3.87 2.02 -13.62
CA PHE A 97 3.32 0.86 -12.93
C PHE A 97 3.32 -0.36 -13.88
N CYS A 98 3.53 -1.57 -13.34
CA CYS A 98 3.20 -2.80 -14.06
C CYS A 98 3.00 -3.97 -13.09
N ILE A 99 2.20 -4.95 -13.51
CA ILE A 99 2.19 -6.27 -12.87
C ILE A 99 3.41 -7.05 -13.38
N LEU A 100 4.27 -7.49 -12.46
CA LEU A 100 5.40 -8.39 -12.77
C LEU A 100 4.93 -9.83 -12.88
N LYS A 101 4.08 -10.27 -11.95
CA LYS A 101 3.57 -11.64 -11.90
C LYS A 101 2.22 -11.72 -11.21
N LYS A 102 1.30 -12.51 -11.77
CA LYS A 102 0.14 -13.04 -11.05
C LYS A 102 0.54 -14.38 -10.46
N LEU A 103 0.63 -14.48 -9.14
CA LEU A 103 0.98 -15.74 -8.47
C LEU A 103 -0.25 -16.64 -8.38
N ASN A 104 -1.39 -16.05 -7.98
CA ASN A 104 -2.71 -16.68 -7.97
C ASN A 104 -3.79 -15.59 -7.95
N ASP A 105 -5.07 -15.95 -7.81
CA ASP A 105 -6.18 -14.98 -7.80
C ASP A 105 -6.19 -14.03 -6.60
N ASN A 106 -5.41 -14.34 -5.58
CA ASN A 106 -5.32 -13.58 -4.33
C ASN A 106 -3.96 -12.90 -4.14
N MET A 107 -3.05 -12.98 -5.11
CA MET A 107 -1.68 -12.52 -4.94
C MET A 107 -1.05 -12.03 -6.25
N TYR A 108 -0.59 -10.78 -6.24
CA TYR A 108 0.13 -10.15 -7.33
C TYR A 108 1.49 -9.63 -6.86
N LEU A 109 2.49 -9.79 -7.71
CA LEU A 109 3.74 -9.05 -7.61
C LEU A 109 3.68 -7.88 -8.59
N THR A 110 3.80 -6.67 -8.08
CA THR A 110 3.73 -5.43 -8.86
C THR A 110 5.04 -4.68 -8.78
N ARG A 111 5.25 -3.76 -9.74
CA ARG A 111 6.37 -2.84 -9.72
C ARG A 111 5.89 -1.45 -10.06
N ASN A 112 6.38 -0.46 -9.33
CA ASN A 112 6.14 0.95 -9.61
C ASN A 112 7.39 1.79 -9.38
N ILE A 113 7.40 2.93 -10.05
CA ILE A 113 8.37 3.99 -9.84
C ILE A 113 7.61 5.25 -9.45
N HIS A 114 7.89 5.75 -8.26
CA HIS A 114 7.27 6.95 -7.72
C HIS A 114 8.31 8.04 -7.48
N GLN A 115 8.04 9.26 -7.95
CA GLN A 115 8.84 10.42 -7.64
C GLN A 115 8.10 11.30 -6.62
N PHE A 116 8.50 11.20 -5.36
CA PHE A 116 7.91 11.95 -4.26
C PHE A 116 8.23 13.44 -4.34
N ILE A 117 7.36 14.26 -3.75
CA ILE A 117 7.57 15.71 -3.72
C ILE A 117 8.84 16.05 -2.95
N GLY A 118 9.70 16.86 -3.56
CA GLY A 118 10.93 17.34 -2.93
C GLY A 118 12.09 16.35 -3.00
N GLU A 119 11.95 15.23 -3.71
CA GLU A 119 13.06 14.31 -4.00
C GLU A 119 13.61 14.52 -5.42
N SER A 120 14.93 14.52 -5.54
CA SER A 120 15.65 14.65 -6.83
C SER A 120 15.80 13.33 -7.59
N PHE A 121 15.37 12.21 -6.99
CA PHE A 121 15.47 10.87 -7.56
C PHE A 121 14.17 10.09 -7.35
N PRO A 122 13.85 9.13 -8.23
CA PRO A 122 12.69 8.28 -8.05
C PRO A 122 12.95 7.15 -7.05
N ARG A 123 11.89 6.69 -6.39
CA ARG A 123 11.87 5.49 -5.57
C ARG A 123 11.25 4.34 -6.35
N HIS A 124 11.85 3.17 -6.20
CA HIS A 124 11.43 1.94 -6.82
C HIS A 124 10.73 1.08 -5.79
N ALA A 125 9.60 0.51 -6.18
CA ALA A 125 8.86 -0.41 -5.35
C ALA A 125 8.59 -1.66 -6.17
N MET A 126 8.92 -2.80 -5.59
CA MET A 126 8.45 -4.09 -6.03
C MET A 126 7.64 -4.63 -4.87
N THR A 127 6.34 -4.78 -5.08
CA THR A 127 5.39 -4.93 -3.99
C THR A 127 4.57 -6.18 -4.21
N LEU A 128 4.66 -7.09 -3.25
CA LEU A 128 3.78 -8.23 -3.14
C LEU A 128 2.48 -7.76 -2.48
N VAL A 129 1.38 -7.93 -3.19
CA VAL A 129 0.06 -7.59 -2.68
C VAL A 129 -0.76 -8.87 -2.58
N CYS A 130 -1.34 -9.14 -1.41
CA CYS A 130 -2.23 -10.27 -1.21
C CYS A 130 -3.52 -9.89 -0.50
N ARG A 131 -4.61 -10.58 -0.85
CA ARG A 131 -5.88 -10.49 -0.13
C ARG A 131 -6.14 -11.76 0.67
N ILE A 132 -6.68 -11.60 1.87
CA ILE A 132 -6.80 -12.66 2.88
C ILE A 132 -8.20 -12.61 3.49
N SER A 133 -8.85 -13.77 3.61
CA SER A 133 -10.01 -13.96 4.48
C SER A 133 -9.50 -14.40 5.84
N ILE A 134 -9.72 -13.62 6.88
CA ILE A 134 -9.30 -13.95 8.24
C ILE A 134 -10.36 -14.83 8.89
N ASP A 135 -11.62 -14.40 8.78
CA ASP A 135 -12.80 -15.15 9.19
C ASP A 135 -13.98 -14.74 8.28
N LYS A 136 -15.22 -15.07 8.68
CA LYS A 136 -16.43 -14.79 7.89
C LYS A 136 -16.77 -13.30 7.77
N ASP A 137 -16.33 -12.49 8.73
CA ASP A 137 -16.66 -11.07 8.86
C ASP A 137 -15.42 -10.18 8.70
N THR A 138 -14.23 -10.77 8.67
CA THR A 138 -12.95 -10.06 8.64
C THR A 138 -12.11 -10.42 7.42
N PHE A 139 -11.70 -9.39 6.67
CA PHE A 139 -10.87 -9.51 5.49
C PHE A 139 -9.69 -8.55 5.55
N ALA A 140 -8.60 -8.89 4.89
CA ALA A 140 -7.42 -8.04 4.83
C ALA A 140 -6.81 -7.98 3.43
N ILE A 141 -6.18 -6.85 3.10
CA ILE A 141 -5.26 -6.71 1.99
C ILE A 141 -3.90 -6.28 2.55
N ILE A 142 -2.85 -7.00 2.20
CA ILE A 142 -1.48 -6.69 2.59
C ILE A 142 -0.72 -6.21 1.37
N SER A 143 0.12 -5.21 1.58
CA SER A 143 1.09 -4.70 0.62
C SER A 143 2.48 -4.74 1.26
N LYS A 144 3.39 -5.56 0.75
CA LYS A 144 4.74 -5.74 1.29
C LYS A 144 5.79 -5.51 0.21
N SER A 145 6.74 -4.62 0.48
CA SER A 145 7.94 -4.48 -0.35
C SER A 145 8.74 -5.77 -0.37
N VAL A 146 9.19 -6.12 -1.57
CA VAL A 146 10.14 -7.21 -1.84
C VAL A 146 11.34 -6.57 -2.50
N VAL A 147 12.53 -6.79 -1.93
CA VAL A 147 13.77 -6.29 -2.52
C VAL A 147 14.18 -7.28 -3.63
N PRO A 148 14.52 -6.82 -4.84
CA PRO A 148 14.99 -7.72 -5.87
C PRO A 148 16.36 -8.30 -5.51
N PRO A 149 16.75 -9.45 -6.11
CA PRO A 149 18.06 -10.02 -5.91
C PRO A 149 19.19 -9.03 -6.19
N THR A 150 20.30 -9.17 -5.46
CA THR A 150 21.35 -8.17 -5.21
C THR A 150 21.86 -7.39 -6.42
N ASN A 151 21.94 -8.00 -7.61
CA ASN A 151 22.50 -7.32 -8.78
C ASN A 151 21.59 -6.20 -9.33
N ASP A 152 20.26 -6.34 -9.20
CA ASP A 152 19.31 -5.32 -9.68
C ASP A 152 19.00 -4.27 -8.60
N ALA A 153 19.32 -4.58 -7.33
CA ALA A 153 19.01 -3.73 -6.20
C ALA A 153 20.01 -2.58 -5.98
N GLN A 154 21.28 -2.75 -6.35
CA GLN A 154 22.41 -1.93 -5.90
C GLN A 154 22.43 -0.49 -6.43
N HIS A 155 21.73 -0.19 -7.53
CA HIS A 155 21.79 1.12 -8.18
C HIS A 155 20.53 1.98 -7.98
N LEU A 156 19.53 1.48 -7.25
CA LEU A 156 18.22 2.11 -7.12
C LEU A 156 17.84 2.25 -5.64
N VAL A 157 17.03 3.27 -5.34
CA VAL A 157 16.45 3.44 -4.00
C VAL A 157 15.15 2.65 -3.94
N TRP A 158 15.12 1.61 -3.12
CA TRP A 158 13.96 0.74 -2.96
C TRP A 158 13.13 1.13 -1.73
N THR A 159 11.82 1.09 -1.86
CA THR A 159 10.92 1.17 -0.71
C THR A 159 11.06 -0.09 0.14
N ASP A 160 10.99 0.07 1.45
CA ASP A 160 10.76 -1.03 2.38
C ASP A 160 9.51 -0.71 3.19
N GLU A 161 8.38 -1.12 2.65
CA GLU A 161 7.08 -0.90 3.25
C GLU A 161 6.40 -2.23 3.60
N CYS A 162 5.52 -2.19 4.58
CA CYS A 162 4.61 -3.28 4.89
C CYS A 162 3.34 -2.66 5.47
N TYR A 163 2.21 -2.84 4.78
CA TYR A 163 0.91 -2.30 5.17
C TYR A 163 -0.16 -3.38 5.14
N MET A 164 -1.09 -3.31 6.07
CA MET A 164 -2.32 -4.09 6.08
C MET A 164 -3.53 -3.19 6.17
N TRP A 165 -4.45 -3.36 5.22
CA TRP A 165 -5.81 -2.84 5.21
C TRP A 165 -6.72 -3.93 5.75
N LYS A 166 -7.21 -3.79 6.99
CA LYS A 166 -8.08 -4.77 7.64
C LYS A 166 -9.50 -4.23 7.73
N PHE A 167 -10.44 -4.96 7.15
CA PHE A 167 -11.87 -4.68 7.10
C PHE A 167 -12.61 -5.63 8.03
N VAL A 168 -13.48 -5.09 8.88
CA VAL A 168 -14.31 -5.85 9.83
C VAL A 168 -15.75 -5.47 9.61
N ARG A 169 -16.59 -6.42 9.19
CA ARG A 169 -18.02 -6.21 8.99
C ARG A 169 -18.70 -5.86 10.31
N ARG A 170 -19.56 -4.85 10.29
CA ARG A 170 -20.48 -4.58 11.39
C ARG A 170 -21.70 -5.49 11.29
N VAL A 171 -22.01 -6.17 12.38
CA VAL A 171 -23.16 -7.11 12.49
C VAL A 171 -24.36 -6.44 13.18
N ASP A 172 -24.31 -5.12 13.37
CA ASP A 172 -25.39 -4.34 13.95
C ASP A 172 -26.47 -3.98 12.92
N ALA A 173 -27.58 -3.39 13.41
CA ALA A 173 -28.72 -3.01 12.58
C ALA A 173 -28.40 -1.91 11.55
N GLN A 174 -27.31 -1.18 11.71
CA GLN A 174 -26.89 -0.12 10.80
C GLN A 174 -25.98 -0.64 9.69
N GLY A 175 -25.40 -1.83 9.87
CA GLY A 175 -24.49 -2.46 8.94
C GLY A 175 -23.22 -1.63 8.70
N GLY A 176 -22.54 -1.89 7.59
CA GLY A 176 -21.28 -1.23 7.27
C GLY A 176 -20.06 -2.03 7.69
N PHE A 177 -18.94 -1.33 7.88
CA PHE A 177 -17.69 -1.94 8.32
C PHE A 177 -16.79 -0.96 9.07
N ASP A 178 -15.91 -1.51 9.87
CA ASP A 178 -14.76 -0.81 10.43
C ASP A 178 -13.51 -1.16 9.61
N ILE A 179 -12.66 -0.17 9.38
CA ILE A 179 -11.38 -0.37 8.74
C ILE A 179 -10.26 0.11 9.63
N SER A 180 -9.18 -0.67 9.68
CA SER A 180 -7.90 -0.25 10.22
C SER A 180 -6.80 -0.46 9.21
N ILE A 181 -5.92 0.52 9.09
CA ILE A 181 -4.79 0.51 8.17
C ILE A 181 -3.55 0.70 9.03
N ARG A 182 -2.67 -0.28 8.99
CA ARG A 182 -1.48 -0.30 9.83
C ARG A 182 -0.27 -0.72 9.05
N GLY A 183 0.89 -0.21 9.44
CA GLY A 183 2.11 -0.59 8.76
C GLY A 183 3.26 0.36 9.01
N LYS A 184 4.27 0.18 8.16
CA LYS A 184 5.49 0.96 8.15
C LYS A 184 5.89 1.30 6.72
N TYR A 185 6.52 2.46 6.59
CA TYR A 185 7.18 2.88 5.37
C TYR A 185 8.61 3.31 5.67
N GLY A 186 9.55 2.79 4.89
CA GLY A 186 10.96 3.13 4.91
C GLY A 186 11.59 2.93 3.54
N SER A 187 12.93 3.00 3.49
CA SER A 187 13.66 2.75 2.24
C SER A 187 15.11 2.34 2.48
N THR A 188 15.74 1.77 1.45
CA THR A 188 17.13 1.30 1.49
C THR A 188 18.19 2.41 1.56
N SER A 189 17.82 3.68 1.47
CA SER A 189 18.77 4.81 1.48
C SER A 189 18.72 5.63 2.77
N ALA A 190 19.83 6.26 3.13
CA ALA A 190 19.92 7.19 4.28
C ALA A 190 19.03 8.44 4.14
N VAL A 191 18.47 8.72 2.95
CA VAL A 191 17.45 9.76 2.72
C VAL A 191 16.08 9.36 3.32
N ALA A 192 15.96 8.15 3.88
CA ALA A 192 14.78 7.69 4.64
C ALA A 192 14.39 8.58 5.84
N GLY A 193 15.26 9.51 6.25
CA GLY A 193 14.93 10.53 7.25
C GLY A 193 14.02 11.67 6.76
N ASN A 194 13.76 11.77 5.44
CA ASN A 194 12.92 12.84 4.91
C ASN A 194 11.44 12.63 5.31
N ARG A 195 10.94 13.53 6.16
CA ARG A 195 9.56 13.48 6.66
C ARG A 195 8.51 13.74 5.58
N LEU A 196 8.87 14.37 4.45
CA LEU A 196 7.93 14.71 3.39
C LEU A 196 7.39 13.47 2.63
N PRO A 197 8.23 12.55 2.11
CA PRO A 197 7.75 11.26 1.57
C PRO A 197 6.90 10.46 2.56
N MET A 198 7.27 10.50 3.84
CA MET A 198 6.52 9.82 4.91
C MET A 198 5.18 10.50 5.24
N LEU A 199 5.02 11.79 4.91
CA LEU A 199 3.74 12.51 4.99
C LEU A 199 2.91 12.30 3.71
N GLU A 200 3.55 12.15 2.55
CA GLU A 200 2.87 11.83 1.29
C GLU A 200 2.17 10.46 1.38
N SER A 201 2.76 9.46 2.04
CA SER A 201 2.10 8.18 2.30
C SER A 201 0.87 8.29 3.22
N TYR A 202 0.73 9.39 3.99
CA TYR A 202 -0.48 9.65 4.78
C TYR A 202 -1.63 10.19 3.92
N PHE A 203 -1.34 11.02 2.90
CA PHE A 203 -2.36 11.49 1.96
C PHE A 203 -2.98 10.34 1.15
N GLN A 204 -2.25 9.24 0.97
CA GLN A 204 -2.76 8.03 0.35
C GLN A 204 -4.04 7.48 1.02
N LEU A 205 -4.25 7.71 2.33
CA LEU A 205 -5.47 7.31 3.02
C LEU A 205 -6.71 8.10 2.57
N VAL A 206 -6.53 9.41 2.34
CA VAL A 206 -7.61 10.31 1.92
C VAL A 206 -7.89 10.11 0.44
N ASP A 207 -6.85 9.97 -0.38
CA ASP A 207 -6.98 9.63 -1.80
C ASP A 207 -7.68 8.28 -1.99
N TRP A 208 -7.31 7.29 -1.17
CA TRP A 208 -7.99 5.99 -1.12
C TRP A 208 -9.48 6.14 -0.82
N GLU A 209 -9.84 6.81 0.28
CA GLU A 209 -11.24 6.94 0.68
C GLU A 209 -12.04 7.66 -0.42
N SER A 210 -11.42 8.65 -1.06
CA SER A 210 -11.99 9.38 -2.18
C SER A 210 -12.23 8.51 -3.41
N LEU A 211 -11.32 7.58 -3.71
CA LEU A 211 -11.43 6.72 -4.89
C LEU A 211 -12.36 5.52 -4.68
N VAL A 212 -12.41 4.99 -3.47
CA VAL A 212 -13.03 3.68 -3.19
C VAL A 212 -14.41 3.81 -2.54
N ILE A 213 -14.59 4.78 -1.66
CA ILE A 213 -15.80 4.86 -0.83
C ILE A 213 -16.68 6.01 -1.29
N ARG A 214 -16.22 7.25 -1.12
CA ARG A 214 -16.99 8.46 -1.41
C ARG A 214 -16.06 9.48 -2.07
N PRO A 215 -16.33 9.93 -3.30
CA PRO A 215 -15.52 10.96 -3.93
C PRO A 215 -15.53 12.23 -3.07
N MET A 216 -14.41 12.49 -2.42
CA MET A 216 -14.13 13.73 -1.69
C MET A 216 -13.43 14.75 -2.60
N PHE A 217 -12.68 14.25 -3.57
CA PHE A 217 -12.02 15.02 -4.61
C PHE A 217 -12.59 14.69 -5.98
N ASP A 218 -12.73 15.71 -6.83
CA ASP A 218 -13.00 15.52 -8.24
C ASP A 218 -11.69 15.19 -8.96
N PHE A 219 -11.55 13.92 -9.34
CA PHE A 219 -10.39 13.46 -10.11
C PHE A 219 -10.57 13.63 -11.63
N ALA A 220 -11.76 14.00 -12.11
CA ALA A 220 -12.11 14.15 -13.52
C ALA A 220 -11.77 15.55 -14.09
N ALA A 221 -11.53 16.53 -13.23
CA ALA A 221 -11.00 17.83 -13.64
C ALA A 221 -9.49 17.75 -13.88
N THR A 222 -9.11 17.40 -15.11
CA THR A 222 -7.79 17.66 -15.71
C THR A 222 -7.97 18.39 -17.02
#